data_AF-A0A1G8B6T2-F1
#
_entry.id   AF-A0A1G8B6T2-F1
#
_cell.length_a   1.000
_cell.length_b   1.000
_cell.length_c   1.000
_cell.angle_alpha   90.00
_cell.angle_beta   90.00
_cell.angle_gamma   90.00
#
_symmetry.space_group_name_H-M   'P 1'
#
loop_
_entity.id
_entity.type
_entity.pdbx_description
1 polymer ?
#
loop_
_entity_poly.entity_id
_entity_poly.type
_entity_poly.pdbx_seq_one_letter_code
_entity_poly.pdbx_strand_id
1 'polypeptide(L)'
;MRRLTAGVALLVVLLSGCAAGEQGDAPASTSAAPASSAPAEPTPSTVDPRTITGPSTAATVAEPEPIADPEPQLPVTATGVDGVTVEVADVSRVLALDLYGTLTETVIALGLADTLVGRANTSTESVVADLPVVTQNGHELQAEAILDLDPTFVIMDDTMGPPEVPEQLRASGVPVLVVASERGVDLIAEQVLVVADAFGVSDAGETLVADFEERLAAAELRVGALAGDWEPLRMAFLYVRGTGSVFFVMGEGSGADDLIDAIGGLDAPTEAGVQDIAPATAEAVLAIDPEVILTMTGGLASTGGVDGFVGRPGVSDTVAGRTQRIVDMADGEVLSFGPSYPEVLVSLAEAVYAP
;
A
#
# COMPACT_ATOMS: atom_id res chain seq x y z
N MET A 1 -43.67 54.94 6.41
CA MET A 1 -44.73 54.45 7.33
C MET A 1 -44.08 53.35 8.18
N ARG A 2 -43.34 53.62 9.27
CA ARG A 2 -43.65 54.10 10.63
C ARG A 2 -44.43 53.08 11.49
N ARG A 3 -43.79 52.71 12.63
CA ARG A 3 -44.27 52.06 13.89
C ARG A 3 -44.08 50.53 13.94
N LEU A 4 -43.27 49.89 14.80
CA LEU A 4 -42.70 50.15 16.15
C LEU A 4 -43.76 50.16 17.28
N THR A 5 -43.79 49.09 18.11
CA THR A 5 -44.23 48.96 19.54
C THR A 5 -43.89 47.50 19.94
N ALA A 6 -43.10 47.11 20.95
CA ALA A 6 -42.79 47.54 22.32
C ALA A 6 -43.79 47.09 23.40
N GLY A 7 -43.36 46.10 24.22
CA GLY A 7 -43.55 46.04 25.68
C GLY A 7 -44.82 45.38 26.24
N VAL A 8 -44.65 44.45 27.19
CA VAL A 8 -44.83 44.67 28.65
C VAL A 8 -44.67 43.33 29.40
N ALA A 9 -43.81 43.35 30.42
CA ALA A 9 -43.66 42.32 31.44
C ALA A 9 -44.74 42.48 32.53
N LEU A 10 -45.22 41.38 33.12
CA LEU A 10 -45.85 41.43 34.43
C LEU A 10 -45.49 40.22 35.30
N LEU A 11 -44.92 40.58 36.44
CA LEU A 11 -44.48 39.82 37.59
C LEU A 11 -45.69 39.49 38.49
N VAL A 12 -45.85 38.24 38.95
CA VAL A 12 -46.68 37.93 40.11
C VAL A 12 -45.90 37.01 41.05
N VAL A 13 -45.61 37.56 42.23
CA VAL A 13 -45.04 36.91 43.41
C VAL A 13 -46.20 36.38 44.25
N LEU A 14 -46.13 35.11 44.68
CA LEU A 14 -46.92 34.60 45.81
C LEU A 14 -46.02 33.86 46.80
N LEU A 15 -46.27 34.16 48.07
CA LEU A 15 -45.47 33.91 49.26
C LEU A 15 -45.69 32.51 49.89
N SER A 16 -44.59 32.01 50.47
CA SER A 16 -44.45 31.38 51.82
C SER A 16 -45.16 30.08 52.20
N GLY A 17 -44.37 29.14 52.73
CA GLY A 17 -44.80 28.18 53.74
C GLY A 17 -43.86 26.98 53.94
N CYS A 18 -42.95 27.04 54.90
CA CYS A 18 -42.15 25.90 55.38
C CYS A 18 -42.98 24.95 56.27
N ALA A 19 -42.81 23.63 56.15
CA ALA A 19 -42.88 22.69 57.26
C ALA A 19 -42.22 21.34 56.91
N ALA A 20 -41.55 20.76 57.89
CA ALA A 20 -40.63 19.63 57.81
C ALA A 20 -41.32 18.24 57.75
N GLY A 21 -40.60 17.21 57.30
CA GLY A 21 -41.01 15.82 57.41
C GLY A 21 -40.07 14.82 56.72
N GLU A 22 -39.11 14.32 57.51
CA GLU A 22 -38.34 13.06 57.46
C GLU A 22 -38.26 12.17 56.19
N GLN A 23 -37.00 11.98 55.75
CA GLN A 23 -36.31 10.74 55.38
C GLN A 23 -37.08 9.61 54.65
N GLY A 24 -36.78 9.48 53.36
CA GLY A 24 -36.73 8.20 52.64
C GLY A 24 -35.60 8.27 51.61
N ASP A 25 -34.50 7.58 51.88
CA ASP A 25 -33.35 7.43 50.97
C ASP A 25 -33.79 6.73 49.67
N ALA A 26 -33.58 7.38 48.53
CA ALA A 26 -33.58 6.77 47.21
C ALA A 26 -32.19 7.00 46.60
N PRO A 27 -31.57 5.97 45.99
CA PRO A 27 -30.17 6.07 45.57
C PRO A 27 -30.06 7.02 44.37
N ALA A 28 -29.14 7.96 44.47
CA ALA A 28 -28.72 8.79 43.35
C ALA A 28 -28.10 7.90 42.26
N SER A 29 -28.76 7.81 41.11
CA SER A 29 -28.18 7.24 39.90
C SER A 29 -27.10 8.19 39.38
N THR A 30 -25.84 7.91 39.73
CA THR A 30 -24.69 8.49 39.05
C THR A 30 -24.63 7.87 37.66
N SER A 31 -25.02 8.64 36.65
CA SER A 31 -24.82 8.31 35.25
C SER A 31 -23.32 8.30 34.98
N ALA A 32 -22.70 7.13 35.07
CA ALA A 32 -21.34 6.91 34.58
C ALA A 32 -21.35 7.09 33.05
N ALA A 33 -20.44 7.93 32.55
CA ALA A 33 -20.14 8.02 31.14
C ALA A 33 -19.76 6.63 30.59
N PRO A 34 -20.08 6.28 29.33
CA PRO A 34 -19.61 5.03 28.77
C PRO A 34 -18.07 5.08 28.75
N ALA A 35 -17.45 4.10 29.40
CA ALA A 35 -16.03 3.86 29.24
C ALA A 35 -15.77 3.61 27.76
N SER A 36 -14.93 4.45 27.16
CA SER A 36 -14.31 4.18 25.87
C SER A 36 -13.58 2.85 26.01
N SER A 37 -14.12 1.78 25.44
CA SER A 37 -13.41 0.52 25.34
C SER A 37 -12.28 0.74 24.35
N ALA A 38 -11.05 0.75 24.85
CA ALA A 38 -9.88 0.57 23.99
C ALA A 38 -10.14 -0.67 23.09
N PRO A 39 -9.72 -0.65 21.82
CA PRO A 39 -9.78 -1.84 20.97
C PRO A 39 -9.20 -3.02 21.73
N ALA A 40 -9.91 -4.16 21.74
CA ALA A 40 -9.38 -5.36 22.37
C ALA A 40 -8.08 -5.73 21.64
N GLU A 41 -7.00 -5.93 22.40
CA GLU A 41 -5.73 -6.39 21.83
C GLU A 41 -5.96 -7.68 21.05
N PRO A 42 -5.39 -7.82 19.84
CA PRO A 42 -5.58 -9.02 19.04
C PRO A 42 -5.01 -10.23 19.78
N THR A 43 -5.75 -11.33 19.76
CA THR A 43 -5.36 -12.55 20.49
C THR A 43 -4.42 -13.40 19.63
N PRO A 44 -3.31 -13.90 20.19
CA PRO A 44 -2.37 -14.74 19.44
C PRO A 44 -3.02 -16.00 18.87
N SER A 45 -2.62 -16.39 17.65
CA SER A 45 -3.03 -17.65 17.04
C SER A 45 -2.56 -18.85 17.87
N THR A 46 -3.44 -19.84 18.05
CA THR A 46 -3.11 -21.10 18.73
C THR A 46 -2.85 -22.25 17.75
N VAL A 47 -2.99 -22.01 16.45
CA VAL A 47 -2.76 -23.02 15.40
C VAL A 47 -1.31 -22.91 14.94
N ASP A 48 -0.60 -24.04 14.91
CA ASP A 48 0.75 -24.11 14.34
C ASP A 48 0.66 -23.86 12.83
N PRO A 49 1.24 -22.77 12.31
CA PRO A 49 1.09 -22.40 10.92
C PRO A 49 1.78 -23.38 9.96
N ARG A 50 2.72 -24.21 10.42
CA ARG A 50 3.34 -25.29 9.61
C ARG A 50 2.39 -26.45 9.32
N THR A 51 1.25 -26.51 10.01
CA THR A 51 0.22 -27.51 9.75
C THR A 51 -0.75 -27.11 8.62
N ILE A 52 -0.69 -25.85 8.17
CA ILE A 52 -1.50 -25.32 7.09
C ILE A 52 -0.98 -25.87 5.75
N THR A 53 -1.88 -26.35 4.91
CA THR A 53 -1.55 -26.90 3.58
C THR A 53 -2.54 -26.38 2.54
N GLY A 54 -2.15 -26.45 1.27
CA GLY A 54 -2.95 -25.97 0.16
C GLY A 54 -2.75 -24.47 -0.14
N PRO A 55 -3.30 -24.03 -1.29
CA PRO A 55 -3.17 -22.65 -1.72
C PRO A 55 -4.10 -21.74 -0.92
N SER A 56 -3.72 -20.48 -0.80
CA SER A 56 -4.58 -19.41 -0.30
C SER A 56 -4.33 -18.12 -1.07
N THR A 57 -5.34 -17.26 -1.13
CA THR A 57 -5.26 -15.98 -1.85
C THR A 57 -5.58 -14.87 -0.85
N ALA A 58 -4.68 -13.90 -0.74
CA ALA A 58 -4.94 -12.69 0.04
C ALA A 58 -6.08 -11.90 -0.61
N ALA A 59 -6.96 -11.36 0.23
CA ALA A 59 -8.03 -10.49 -0.26
C ALA A 59 -7.43 -9.20 -0.82
N THR A 60 -8.00 -8.70 -1.91
CA THR A 60 -7.67 -7.36 -2.42
C THR A 60 -8.00 -6.33 -1.34
N VAL A 61 -7.12 -5.35 -1.19
CA VAL A 61 -7.33 -4.27 -0.21
C VAL A 61 -8.25 -3.19 -0.78
N ALA A 62 -8.84 -2.40 0.10
CA ALA A 62 -9.59 -1.23 -0.35
C ALA A 62 -8.60 -0.21 -0.96
N GLU A 63 -9.00 0.42 -2.07
CA GLU A 63 -8.25 1.54 -2.64
C GLU A 63 -8.14 2.67 -1.62
N PRO A 64 -7.03 3.43 -1.62
CA PRO A 64 -6.85 4.50 -0.66
C PRO A 64 -7.88 5.60 -0.91
N GLU A 65 -8.66 5.90 0.12
CA GLU A 65 -9.55 7.06 0.11
C GLU A 65 -8.71 8.35 0.20
N PRO A 66 -9.06 9.40 -0.55
CA PRO A 66 -8.40 10.70 -0.44
C PRO A 66 -8.36 11.21 1.00
N ILE A 67 -7.17 11.54 1.50
CA ILE A 67 -6.99 12.10 2.85
C ILE A 67 -7.56 13.53 2.96
N ALA A 68 -7.59 14.24 1.83
CA ALA A 68 -8.01 15.62 1.71
C ALA A 68 -8.43 15.93 0.26
N ASP A 69 -8.89 17.16 0.04
CA ASP A 69 -9.10 17.78 -1.28
C ASP A 69 -8.20 19.02 -1.36
N PRO A 70 -6.87 18.86 -1.52
CA PRO A 70 -5.92 19.95 -1.39
C PRO A 70 -5.85 20.81 -2.66
N GLU A 71 -5.60 22.11 -2.49
CA GLU A 71 -5.28 23.02 -3.59
C GLU A 71 -3.74 23.16 -3.74
N PRO A 72 -3.14 22.69 -4.86
CA PRO A 72 -1.70 22.77 -5.10
C PRO A 72 -1.13 24.19 -4.98
N GLN A 73 -0.05 24.35 -4.21
CA GLN A 73 0.68 25.61 -4.05
C GLN A 73 1.88 25.66 -5.00
N LEU A 74 1.67 26.12 -6.24
CA LEU A 74 2.66 26.13 -7.32
C LEU A 74 3.18 27.54 -7.66
N PRO A 75 4.40 27.69 -8.23
CA PRO A 75 5.33 26.62 -8.58
C PRO A 75 6.11 26.09 -7.39
N VAL A 76 6.48 24.82 -7.45
CA VAL A 76 7.46 24.19 -6.55
C VAL A 76 8.72 23.81 -7.31
N THR A 77 9.85 23.75 -6.61
CA THR A 77 11.11 23.26 -7.16
C THR A 77 11.53 22.01 -6.41
N ALA A 78 11.76 20.92 -7.14
CA ALA A 78 12.23 19.65 -6.61
C ALA A 78 13.51 19.22 -7.35
N THR A 79 14.38 18.45 -6.68
CA THR A 79 15.56 17.86 -7.32
C THR A 79 15.41 16.35 -7.28
N GLY A 80 15.44 15.72 -8.46
CA GLY A 80 15.35 14.28 -8.57
C GLY A 80 16.62 13.59 -8.09
N VAL A 81 16.53 12.27 -7.88
CA VAL A 81 17.67 11.42 -7.50
C VAL A 81 18.73 11.35 -8.60
N ASP A 82 18.34 11.67 -9.84
CA ASP A 82 19.24 11.85 -11.00
C ASP A 82 20.01 13.19 -10.98
N GLY A 83 19.80 14.02 -9.95
CA GLY A 83 20.43 15.32 -9.78
C GLY A 83 19.84 16.43 -10.64
N VAL A 84 18.72 16.20 -11.33
CA VAL A 84 18.04 17.20 -12.15
C VAL A 84 17.04 17.98 -11.31
N THR A 85 17.21 19.30 -11.27
CA THR A 85 16.24 20.22 -10.65
C THR A 85 15.12 20.56 -11.63
N VAL A 86 13.87 20.42 -11.18
CA VAL A 86 12.65 20.61 -11.95
C VAL A 86 11.78 21.66 -11.27
N GLU A 87 11.26 22.61 -12.04
CA GLU A 87 10.19 23.51 -11.60
C GLU A 87 8.85 22.89 -12.02
N VAL A 88 8.01 22.56 -11.06
CA VAL A 88 6.64 22.09 -11.30
C VAL A 88 5.72 23.29 -11.16
N ALA A 89 5.24 23.80 -12.29
CA ALA A 89 4.37 24.98 -12.34
C ALA A 89 2.90 24.62 -12.62
N ASP A 90 2.62 23.40 -13.08
CA ASP A 90 1.29 22.94 -13.49
C ASP A 90 1.15 21.42 -13.29
N VAL A 91 0.18 21.02 -12.47
CA VAL A 91 -0.16 19.60 -12.18
C VAL A 91 -1.54 19.23 -12.73
N SER A 92 -2.03 19.91 -13.78
CA SER A 92 -3.35 19.63 -14.36
C SER A 92 -3.40 18.38 -15.23
N ARG A 93 -2.25 17.88 -15.73
CA ARG A 93 -2.15 16.67 -16.55
C ARG A 93 -0.91 15.87 -16.15
N VAL A 94 -1.09 14.92 -15.25
CA VAL A 94 -0.01 14.21 -14.59
C VAL A 94 0.09 12.75 -15.05
N LEU A 95 1.32 12.25 -15.13
CA LEU A 95 1.61 10.83 -15.16
C LEU A 95 2.48 10.49 -13.95
N ALA A 96 2.02 9.55 -13.14
CA ALA A 96 2.74 9.01 -11.98
C ALA A 96 3.10 7.55 -12.28
N LEU A 97 4.36 7.29 -12.63
CA LEU A 97 4.77 6.04 -13.31
C LEU A 97 5.86 5.30 -12.55
N ASP A 98 5.56 4.09 -12.11
CA ASP A 98 6.51 3.17 -11.49
C ASP A 98 6.08 1.71 -11.70
N LEU A 99 7.02 0.77 -11.52
CA LEU A 99 6.78 -0.67 -11.67
C LEU A 99 5.72 -1.22 -10.72
N TYR A 100 5.46 -0.55 -9.60
CA TYR A 100 4.70 -1.14 -8.50
C TYR A 100 3.36 -0.44 -8.26
N GLY A 101 3.07 0.67 -8.96
CA GLY A 101 1.82 1.43 -8.84
C GLY A 101 1.82 2.46 -7.72
N THR A 102 2.89 2.55 -6.93
CA THR A 102 2.95 3.34 -5.70
C THR A 102 2.79 4.83 -5.93
N LEU A 103 3.35 5.35 -7.02
CA LEU A 103 3.26 6.78 -7.30
C LEU A 103 1.83 7.14 -7.68
N THR A 104 1.15 6.27 -8.45
CA THR A 104 -0.28 6.45 -8.76
C THR A 104 -1.12 6.37 -7.50
N GLU A 105 -0.91 5.34 -6.67
CA GLU A 105 -1.59 5.14 -5.40
C GLU A 105 -1.45 6.34 -4.46
N THR A 106 -0.23 6.88 -4.34
CA THR A 106 0.07 8.05 -3.50
C THR A 106 -0.65 9.31 -3.99
N VAL A 107 -0.69 9.54 -5.31
CA VAL A 107 -1.42 10.68 -5.90
C VAL A 107 -2.93 10.55 -5.65
N ILE A 108 -3.48 9.34 -5.70
CA ILE A 108 -4.87 9.07 -5.36
C ILE A 108 -5.12 9.38 -3.87
N ALA A 109 -4.28 8.84 -2.98
CA ALA A 109 -4.40 9.03 -1.53
C ALA A 109 -4.27 10.51 -1.10
N LEU A 110 -3.48 11.32 -1.82
CA LEU A 110 -3.39 12.77 -1.62
C LEU A 110 -4.62 13.55 -2.11
N GLY A 111 -5.57 12.89 -2.79
CA GLY A 111 -6.76 13.52 -3.34
C GLY A 111 -6.58 14.16 -4.71
N LEU A 112 -5.57 13.73 -5.47
CA LEU A 112 -5.18 14.33 -6.75
C LEU A 112 -5.44 13.40 -7.95
N ALA A 113 -6.28 12.38 -7.78
CA ALA A 113 -6.59 11.40 -8.83
C ALA A 113 -7.08 12.05 -10.14
N ASP A 114 -7.87 13.13 -10.06
CA ASP A 114 -8.40 13.87 -11.22
C ASP A 114 -7.32 14.53 -12.08
N THR A 115 -6.09 14.66 -11.58
CA THR A 115 -4.95 15.17 -12.35
C THR A 115 -4.33 14.14 -13.28
N LEU A 116 -4.56 12.84 -13.04
CA LEU A 116 -3.94 11.75 -13.78
C LEU A 116 -4.57 11.62 -15.18
N VAL A 117 -3.72 11.61 -16.21
CA VAL A 117 -4.16 11.55 -17.62
C VAL A 117 -3.80 10.26 -18.34
N GLY A 118 -3.05 9.38 -17.67
CA GLY A 118 -2.62 8.08 -18.15
C GLY A 118 -2.04 7.28 -16.99
N ARG A 119 -1.69 6.03 -17.26
CA ARG A 119 -1.17 5.12 -16.24
C ARG A 119 -0.19 4.10 -16.79
N ALA A 120 0.60 3.51 -15.90
CA ALA A 120 1.26 2.26 -16.20
C ALA A 120 0.25 1.10 -16.23
N ASN A 121 0.65 -0.03 -16.81
CA ASN A 121 -0.14 -1.26 -16.74
C ASN A 121 -0.19 -1.87 -15.33
N THR A 122 0.69 -1.43 -14.43
CA THR A 122 0.84 -1.87 -13.04
C THR A 122 -0.06 -1.09 -12.08
N SER A 123 -0.41 0.15 -12.40
CA SER A 123 -1.49 0.88 -11.72
C SER A 123 -2.84 0.28 -12.11
N THR A 124 -3.49 -0.39 -11.16
CA THR A 124 -4.68 -1.23 -11.38
C THR A 124 -5.91 -0.74 -10.60
N GLU A 125 -5.79 0.39 -9.91
CA GLU A 125 -6.84 1.04 -9.14
C GLU A 125 -8.02 1.41 -10.05
N SER A 126 -9.22 1.20 -9.55
CA SER A 126 -10.48 1.39 -10.28
C SER A 126 -10.65 2.83 -10.75
N VAL A 127 -10.19 3.80 -9.97
CA VAL A 127 -10.26 5.23 -10.29
C VAL A 127 -9.44 5.61 -11.54
N VAL A 128 -8.37 4.86 -11.86
CA VAL A 128 -7.54 5.09 -13.05
C VAL A 128 -7.73 4.03 -14.14
N ALA A 129 -8.57 3.02 -13.93
CA ALA A 129 -8.67 1.85 -14.80
C ALA A 129 -8.93 2.20 -16.28
N ASP A 130 -9.74 3.24 -16.52
CA ASP A 130 -10.11 3.73 -17.85
C ASP A 130 -9.10 4.71 -18.48
N LEU A 131 -8.05 5.11 -17.74
CA LEU A 131 -7.00 5.97 -18.28
C LEU A 131 -6.14 5.22 -19.32
N PRO A 132 -5.63 5.92 -20.35
CA PRO A 132 -4.71 5.35 -21.33
C PRO A 132 -3.46 4.73 -20.68
N VAL A 133 -3.12 3.51 -21.10
CA VAL A 133 -1.89 2.85 -20.68
C VAL A 133 -0.72 3.37 -21.51
N VAL A 134 0.33 3.85 -20.86
CA VAL A 134 1.53 4.41 -21.50
C VAL A 134 2.75 3.47 -21.48
N THR A 135 2.54 2.21 -21.10
CA THR A 135 3.55 1.15 -21.18
C THR A 135 3.22 0.11 -22.25
N GLN A 136 4.25 -0.60 -22.72
CA GLN A 136 4.12 -1.74 -23.62
C GLN A 136 5.02 -2.91 -23.16
N ASN A 137 4.82 -4.10 -23.75
CA ASN A 137 5.65 -5.29 -23.52
C ASN A 137 5.90 -5.61 -22.04
N GLY A 138 4.93 -5.32 -21.16
CA GLY A 138 5.12 -5.32 -19.73
C GLY A 138 5.33 -3.89 -19.24
N HIS A 139 6.58 -3.51 -19.01
CA HIS A 139 6.93 -2.30 -18.25
C HIS A 139 7.73 -1.27 -19.07
N GLU A 140 7.79 -1.43 -20.39
CA GLU A 140 8.51 -0.49 -21.26
C GLU A 140 7.68 0.79 -21.44
N LEU A 141 8.22 1.92 -21.01
CA LEU A 141 7.65 3.25 -21.21
C LEU A 141 7.62 3.62 -22.69
N GLN A 142 6.47 4.10 -23.15
CA GLN A 142 6.26 4.57 -24.50
C GLN A 142 6.29 6.10 -24.56
N ALA A 143 7.46 6.68 -24.84
CA ALA A 143 7.63 8.13 -24.90
C ALA A 143 6.62 8.83 -25.83
N GLU A 144 6.32 8.26 -26.99
CA GLU A 144 5.29 8.82 -27.89
C GLU A 144 3.89 8.81 -27.26
N ALA A 145 3.49 7.69 -26.63
CA ALA A 145 2.20 7.59 -25.95
C ALA A 145 2.09 8.56 -24.76
N ILE A 146 3.20 8.77 -24.04
CA ILE A 146 3.30 9.77 -22.96
C ILE A 146 3.09 11.17 -23.53
N LEU A 147 3.82 11.55 -24.59
CA LEU A 147 3.75 12.88 -25.18
C LEU A 147 2.40 13.17 -25.85
N ASP A 148 1.75 12.16 -26.42
CA ASP A 148 0.40 12.27 -27.00
C ASP A 148 -0.66 12.67 -25.97
N LEU A 149 -0.41 12.42 -24.68
CA LEU A 149 -1.26 12.86 -23.58
C LEU A 149 -0.98 14.30 -23.16
N ASP A 150 -0.03 15.00 -23.77
CA ASP A 150 0.30 16.40 -23.45
C ASP A 150 0.43 16.65 -21.92
N PRO A 151 1.30 15.91 -21.20
CA PRO A 151 1.41 16.01 -19.75
C PRO A 151 2.07 17.33 -19.34
N THR A 152 1.55 17.94 -18.28
CA THR A 152 2.14 19.13 -17.66
C THR A 152 3.22 18.78 -16.64
N PHE A 153 3.18 17.55 -16.10
CA PHE A 153 4.17 17.03 -15.16
C PHE A 153 4.22 15.49 -15.23
N VAL A 154 5.42 14.94 -15.12
CA VAL A 154 5.64 13.49 -14.95
C VAL A 154 6.48 13.28 -13.70
N ILE A 155 5.98 12.41 -12.82
CA ILE A 155 6.74 11.88 -11.68
C ILE A 155 6.93 10.38 -11.90
N MET A 156 8.17 9.92 -11.80
CA MET A 156 8.52 8.53 -12.02
C MET A 156 9.73 8.12 -11.19
N ASP A 157 10.02 6.83 -11.09
CA ASP A 157 11.29 6.33 -10.58
C ASP A 157 12.12 5.69 -11.72
N ASP A 158 13.22 5.01 -11.39
CA ASP A 158 14.10 4.33 -12.36
C ASP A 158 13.78 2.84 -12.57
N THR A 159 12.62 2.37 -12.09
CA THR A 159 12.20 0.96 -12.18
C THR A 159 11.66 0.60 -13.56
N MET A 160 11.26 1.60 -14.34
CA MET A 160 10.75 1.44 -15.69
C MET A 160 11.75 1.94 -16.73
N GLY A 161 12.03 1.09 -17.72
CA GLY A 161 12.85 1.45 -18.87
C GLY A 161 12.02 1.88 -20.09
N PRO A 162 12.66 2.33 -21.17
CA PRO A 162 14.10 2.58 -21.29
C PRO A 162 14.59 3.75 -20.42
N PRO A 163 15.83 3.71 -19.89
CA PRO A 163 16.36 4.75 -19.01
C PRO A 163 16.54 6.10 -19.71
N GLU A 164 16.49 6.15 -21.04
CA GLU A 164 16.56 7.39 -21.82
C GLU A 164 15.23 8.14 -21.88
N VAL A 165 14.10 7.53 -21.50
CA VAL A 165 12.77 8.15 -21.60
C VAL A 165 12.66 9.46 -20.82
N PRO A 166 13.10 9.58 -19.55
CA PRO A 166 13.07 10.84 -18.82
C PRO A 166 13.75 12.00 -19.59
N GLU A 167 14.91 11.74 -20.20
CA GLU A 167 15.64 12.75 -20.98
C GLU A 167 14.89 13.14 -22.26
N GLN A 168 14.24 12.18 -22.94
CA GLN A 168 13.44 12.45 -24.14
C GLN A 168 12.22 13.33 -23.84
N LEU A 169 11.54 13.06 -22.73
CA LEU A 169 10.39 13.86 -22.27
C LEU A 169 10.82 15.28 -21.90
N ARG A 170 11.92 15.43 -21.15
CA ARG A 170 12.49 16.74 -20.80
C ARG A 170 12.93 17.53 -22.03
N ALA A 171 13.55 16.88 -23.02
CA ALA A 171 13.93 17.51 -24.28
C ALA A 171 12.72 18.01 -25.10
N SER A 172 11.54 17.46 -24.83
CA SER A 172 10.26 17.88 -25.42
C SER A 172 9.55 18.98 -24.60
N GLY A 173 10.14 19.41 -23.49
CA GLY A 173 9.62 20.48 -22.63
C GLY A 173 8.75 20.02 -21.47
N VAL A 174 8.61 18.70 -21.25
CA VAL A 174 7.84 18.16 -20.13
C VAL A 174 8.69 18.19 -18.85
N PRO A 175 8.21 18.78 -17.74
CA PRO A 175 8.85 18.65 -16.43
C PRO A 175 8.78 17.19 -15.96
N VAL A 176 9.94 16.58 -15.71
CA VAL A 176 10.04 15.18 -15.24
C VAL A 176 10.85 15.11 -13.96
N LEU A 177 10.21 14.72 -12.85
CA LEU A 177 10.87 14.42 -11.58
C LEU A 177 11.13 12.92 -11.47
N VAL A 178 12.39 12.54 -11.30
CA VAL A 178 12.80 11.15 -11.02
C VAL A 178 13.01 11.00 -9.52
N VAL A 179 12.23 10.16 -8.86
CA VAL A 179 12.29 9.88 -7.42
C VAL A 179 13.00 8.57 -7.13
N ALA A 180 13.30 8.33 -5.84
CA ALA A 180 13.88 7.09 -5.34
C ALA A 180 12.98 5.89 -5.63
N SER A 181 13.58 4.77 -6.03
CA SER A 181 12.90 3.50 -6.31
C SER A 181 13.07 2.47 -5.20
N GLU A 182 13.93 2.76 -4.22
CA GLU A 182 14.17 1.90 -3.07
C GLU A 182 12.86 1.56 -2.35
N ARG A 183 12.74 0.30 -1.96
CA ARG A 183 11.56 -0.25 -1.30
C ARG A 183 11.90 -0.64 0.12
N GLY A 184 10.97 -0.35 1.01
CA GLY A 184 11.07 -0.67 2.43
C GLY A 184 9.96 0.04 3.20
N VAL A 185 9.49 -0.59 4.26
CA VAL A 185 8.42 -0.03 5.11
C VAL A 185 8.83 1.33 5.73
N ASP A 186 10.11 1.51 6.01
CA ASP A 186 10.70 2.73 6.57
C ASP A 186 10.84 3.87 5.54
N LEU A 187 10.72 3.57 4.25
CA LEU A 187 10.82 4.54 3.16
C LEU A 187 9.46 5.10 2.72
N ILE A 188 8.35 4.45 3.08
CA ILE A 188 7.00 4.80 2.60
C ILE A 188 6.65 6.25 2.97
N ALA A 189 6.88 6.64 4.23
CA ALA A 189 6.57 8.00 4.69
C ALA A 189 7.37 9.07 3.95
N GLU A 190 8.67 8.82 3.71
CA GLU A 190 9.51 9.74 2.93
C GLU A 190 9.02 9.85 1.49
N GLN A 191 8.68 8.72 0.86
CA GLN A 191 8.18 8.72 -0.52
C GLN A 191 6.86 9.50 -0.63
N VAL A 192 5.94 9.34 0.32
CA VAL A 192 4.69 10.12 0.39
C VAL A 192 4.99 11.62 0.46
N LEU A 193 5.92 12.04 1.31
CA LEU A 193 6.28 13.45 1.44
C LEU A 193 6.93 14.01 0.18
N VAL A 194 7.83 13.24 -0.47
CA VAL A 194 8.44 13.64 -1.75
C VAL A 194 7.38 13.87 -2.82
N VAL A 195 6.39 12.97 -2.93
CA VAL A 195 5.28 13.15 -3.86
C VAL A 195 4.45 14.37 -3.45
N ALA A 196 4.04 14.50 -2.19
CA ALA A 196 3.23 15.64 -1.73
C ALA A 196 3.91 17.00 -2.00
N ASP A 197 5.22 17.10 -1.74
CA ASP A 197 6.01 18.30 -1.99
C ASP A 197 6.12 18.61 -3.49
N ALA A 198 6.28 17.60 -4.34
CA ALA A 198 6.33 17.77 -5.79
C ALA A 198 5.01 18.32 -6.37
N PHE A 199 3.88 18.07 -5.70
CA PHE A 199 2.57 18.61 -6.05
C PHE A 199 2.22 19.89 -5.28
N GLY A 200 3.07 20.36 -4.37
CA GLY A 200 2.81 21.55 -3.56
C GLY A 200 1.66 21.38 -2.57
N VAL A 201 1.48 20.17 -2.04
CA VAL A 201 0.40 19.79 -1.09
C VAL A 201 0.96 19.20 0.20
N SER A 202 2.08 19.75 0.71
CA SER A 202 2.82 19.22 1.88
C SER A 202 1.93 18.96 3.11
N ASP A 203 0.98 19.85 3.43
CA ASP A 203 0.05 19.66 4.56
C ASP A 203 -0.81 18.38 4.41
N ALA A 204 -1.23 18.04 3.18
CA ALA A 204 -1.94 16.79 2.90
C ALA A 204 -1.01 15.58 3.01
N GLY A 205 0.25 15.72 2.59
CA GLY A 205 1.29 14.71 2.77
C GLY A 205 1.55 14.40 4.24
N GLU A 206 1.76 15.42 5.08
CA GLU A 206 1.95 15.25 6.53
C GLU A 206 0.74 14.56 7.18
N THR A 207 -0.46 14.92 6.74
CA THR A 207 -1.70 14.29 7.24
C THR A 207 -1.77 12.81 6.81
N LEU A 208 -1.43 12.50 5.56
CA LEU A 208 -1.42 11.12 5.05
C LEU A 208 -0.38 10.27 5.77
N VAL A 209 0.81 10.80 6.04
CA VAL A 209 1.86 10.09 6.80
C VAL A 209 1.39 9.78 8.22
N ALA A 210 0.79 10.75 8.91
CA ALA A 210 0.28 10.53 10.27
C ALA A 210 -0.81 9.44 10.33
N ASP A 211 -1.73 9.44 9.35
CA ASP A 211 -2.75 8.40 9.20
C ASP A 211 -2.12 7.03 8.89
N PHE A 212 -1.18 6.99 7.94
CA PHE A 212 -0.44 5.79 7.58
C PHE A 212 0.30 5.18 8.78
N GLU A 213 1.02 5.97 9.57
CA GLU A 213 1.77 5.49 10.74
C GLU A 213 0.83 4.87 11.81
N GLU A 214 -0.35 5.47 12.01
CA GLU A 214 -1.37 4.90 12.92
C GLU A 214 -1.88 3.55 12.41
N ARG A 215 -2.22 3.47 11.11
CA ARG A 215 -2.69 2.21 10.49
C ARG A 215 -1.61 1.14 10.46
N LEU A 216 -0.35 1.51 10.19
CA LEU A 216 0.79 0.60 10.18
C LEU A 216 1.01 0.00 11.58
N ALA A 217 1.03 0.81 12.63
CA ALA A 217 1.18 0.31 14.00
C ALA A 217 0.04 -0.67 14.38
N ALA A 218 -1.19 -0.42 13.93
CA ALA A 218 -2.31 -1.34 14.13
C ALA A 218 -2.15 -2.64 13.32
N ALA A 219 -1.66 -2.55 12.08
CA ALA A 219 -1.37 -3.69 11.23
C ALA A 219 -0.28 -4.59 11.83
N GLU A 220 0.83 -4.02 12.30
CA GLU A 220 1.93 -4.77 12.94
C GLU A 220 1.45 -5.55 14.16
N LEU A 221 0.61 -4.95 15.01
CA LEU A 221 0.01 -5.66 16.15
C LEU A 221 -0.89 -6.83 15.69
N ARG A 222 -1.64 -6.63 14.62
CA ARG A 222 -2.52 -7.67 14.05
C ARG A 222 -1.70 -8.81 13.45
N VAL A 223 -0.67 -8.50 12.68
CA VAL A 223 0.27 -9.47 12.10
C VAL A 223 0.96 -10.25 13.21
N GLY A 224 1.49 -9.60 14.24
CA GLY A 224 2.16 -10.27 15.36
C GLY A 224 1.22 -11.25 16.08
N ALA A 225 -0.06 -10.90 16.25
CA ALA A 225 -1.04 -11.82 16.80
C ALA A 225 -1.36 -13.01 15.85
N LEU A 226 -1.38 -12.80 14.54
CA LEU A 226 -1.59 -13.87 13.56
C LEU A 226 -0.41 -14.85 13.52
N ALA A 227 0.81 -14.33 13.46
CA ALA A 227 2.04 -15.12 13.48
C ALA A 227 2.23 -15.86 14.81
N GLY A 228 1.87 -15.22 15.93
CA GLY A 228 1.97 -15.79 17.28
C GLY A 228 3.42 -16.02 17.73
N ASP A 229 3.60 -16.81 18.78
CA ASP A 229 4.93 -17.12 19.37
C ASP A 229 5.64 -18.30 18.65
N TRP A 230 5.29 -18.57 17.40
CA TRP A 230 5.89 -19.66 16.62
C TRP A 230 7.23 -19.23 16.01
N GLU A 231 8.11 -20.20 15.73
CA GLU A 231 9.29 -19.92 14.92
C GLU A 231 8.86 -19.40 13.53
N PRO A 232 9.47 -18.32 13.00
CA PRO A 232 9.12 -17.76 11.70
C PRO A 232 9.07 -18.82 10.60
N LEU A 233 8.05 -18.75 9.73
CA LEU A 233 8.00 -19.61 8.55
C LEU A 233 9.08 -19.17 7.57
N ARG A 234 9.80 -20.14 7.01
CA ARG A 234 10.71 -19.87 5.89
C ARG A 234 9.88 -19.57 4.65
N MET A 235 9.95 -18.35 4.13
CA MET A 235 9.19 -17.92 2.96
C MET A 235 10.12 -17.59 1.80
N ALA A 236 9.58 -17.63 0.59
CA ALA A 236 10.23 -17.08 -0.59
C ALA A 236 9.18 -16.43 -1.48
N PHE A 237 9.49 -15.26 -2.02
CA PHE A 237 8.67 -14.67 -3.07
C PHE A 237 9.20 -15.10 -4.44
N LEU A 238 8.33 -15.76 -5.22
CA LEU A 238 8.65 -16.18 -6.57
C LEU A 238 7.83 -15.41 -7.60
N TYR A 239 8.49 -14.60 -8.42
CA TYR A 239 7.88 -13.89 -9.53
C TYR A 239 7.77 -14.80 -10.75
N VAL A 240 6.64 -14.77 -11.45
CA VAL A 240 6.39 -15.59 -12.63
C VAL A 240 5.51 -14.88 -13.67
N ARG A 241 5.86 -15.01 -14.96
CA ARG A 241 4.97 -14.66 -16.08
C ARG A 241 5.02 -15.71 -17.19
N GLY A 242 3.85 -16.20 -17.56
CA GLY A 242 3.69 -17.26 -18.57
C GLY A 242 4.31 -18.57 -18.13
N THR A 243 4.53 -19.47 -19.09
CA THR A 243 5.20 -20.77 -18.88
C THR A 243 6.66 -20.77 -19.34
N GLY A 244 7.19 -19.60 -19.68
CA GLY A 244 8.54 -19.41 -20.23
C GLY A 244 9.60 -19.16 -19.18
N SER A 245 10.63 -18.40 -19.57
CA SER A 245 11.83 -18.10 -18.77
C SER A 245 11.63 -17.00 -17.72
N VAL A 246 10.47 -16.35 -17.68
CA VAL A 246 10.17 -15.33 -16.65
C VAL A 246 9.74 -16.06 -15.37
N PHE A 247 10.74 -16.44 -14.58
CA PHE A 247 10.59 -17.11 -13.30
C PHE A 247 11.79 -16.79 -12.41
N PHE A 248 11.57 -16.02 -11.36
CA PHE A 248 12.62 -15.43 -10.54
C PHE A 248 12.34 -15.63 -9.05
N VAL A 249 13.41 -15.80 -8.28
CA VAL A 249 13.44 -15.66 -6.82
C VAL A 249 13.76 -14.22 -6.53
N MET A 250 13.02 -13.61 -5.61
CA MET A 250 13.30 -12.27 -5.08
C MET A 250 13.98 -12.42 -3.72
N GLY A 251 15.07 -11.71 -3.49
CA GLY A 251 15.89 -11.75 -2.25
C GLY A 251 16.21 -10.36 -1.72
N GLU A 252 17.37 -10.19 -1.08
CA GLU A 252 17.72 -8.97 -0.35
C GLU A 252 17.71 -7.73 -1.25
N GLY A 253 16.96 -6.70 -0.85
CA GLY A 253 16.82 -5.44 -1.58
C GLY A 253 15.82 -5.47 -2.75
N SER A 254 15.05 -6.55 -2.90
CA SER A 254 13.95 -6.62 -3.88
C SER A 254 12.64 -6.03 -3.36
N GLY A 255 12.56 -5.76 -2.05
CA GLY A 255 11.34 -5.41 -1.32
C GLY A 255 10.56 -6.65 -0.86
N ALA A 256 10.72 -7.81 -1.51
CA ALA A 256 10.05 -9.03 -1.06
C ALA A 256 10.56 -9.51 0.31
N ASP A 257 11.84 -9.26 0.59
CA ASP A 257 12.49 -9.48 1.88
C ASP A 257 11.82 -8.67 2.99
N ASP A 258 11.66 -7.36 2.79
CA ASP A 258 10.98 -6.49 3.76
C ASP A 258 9.52 -6.88 3.97
N LEU A 259 8.80 -7.27 2.90
CA LEU A 259 7.42 -7.75 3.01
C LEU A 259 7.34 -9.03 3.85
N ILE A 260 8.23 -10.00 3.60
CA ILE A 260 8.25 -11.29 4.31
C ILE A 260 8.55 -11.06 5.78
N ASP A 261 9.53 -10.23 6.10
CA ASP A 261 9.89 -9.89 7.47
C ASP A 261 8.73 -9.15 8.17
N ALA A 262 8.08 -8.20 7.47
CA ALA A 262 6.95 -7.44 8.00
C ALA A 262 5.72 -8.30 8.30
N ILE A 263 5.53 -9.43 7.62
CA ILE A 263 4.48 -10.41 7.96
C ILE A 263 4.96 -11.48 8.97
N GLY A 264 6.11 -11.31 9.61
CA GLY A 264 6.64 -12.24 10.62
C GLY A 264 7.22 -13.54 10.05
N GLY A 265 7.55 -13.56 8.75
CA GLY A 265 8.27 -14.64 8.11
C GLY A 265 9.79 -14.53 8.27
N LEU A 266 10.49 -15.46 7.62
CA LEU A 266 11.93 -15.41 7.41
C LEU A 266 12.19 -15.54 5.92
N ASP A 267 12.79 -14.53 5.30
CA ASP A 267 13.12 -14.57 3.87
C ASP A 267 14.26 -15.56 3.59
N ALA A 268 13.89 -16.76 3.14
CA ALA A 268 14.82 -17.84 2.87
C ALA A 268 15.79 -17.56 1.70
N PRO A 269 15.39 -16.85 0.63
CA PRO A 269 16.31 -16.31 -0.37
C PRO A 269 17.44 -15.45 0.20
N THR A 270 17.13 -14.49 1.07
CA THR A 270 18.14 -13.64 1.74
C THR A 270 19.08 -14.46 2.63
N GLU A 271 18.57 -15.43 3.40
CA GLU A 271 19.43 -16.37 4.14
C GLU A 271 20.36 -17.18 3.23
N ALA A 272 19.91 -17.49 2.01
CA ALA A 272 20.70 -18.18 0.99
C ALA A 272 21.66 -17.26 0.22
N GLY A 273 21.67 -15.95 0.51
CA GLY A 273 22.52 -14.96 -0.12
C GLY A 273 22.06 -14.53 -1.52
N VAL A 274 20.78 -14.68 -1.83
CA VAL A 274 20.18 -14.11 -3.04
C VAL A 274 20.06 -12.60 -2.86
N GLN A 275 20.52 -11.85 -3.86
CA GLN A 275 20.46 -10.38 -3.90
C GLN A 275 19.51 -9.97 -5.01
N ASP A 276 18.69 -8.96 -4.76
CA ASP A 276 17.71 -8.40 -5.69
C ASP A 276 16.88 -9.52 -6.33
N ILE A 277 17.07 -9.80 -7.63
CA ILE A 277 16.38 -10.87 -8.34
C ILE A 277 17.36 -11.88 -8.95
N ALA A 278 17.03 -13.17 -8.80
CA ALA A 278 17.80 -14.27 -9.40
C ALA A 278 16.89 -15.25 -10.15
N PRO A 279 17.36 -15.89 -11.24
CA PRO A 279 16.58 -16.93 -11.91
C PRO A 279 16.19 -18.08 -10.96
N ALA A 280 14.90 -18.43 -10.93
CA ALA A 280 14.38 -19.53 -10.14
C ALA A 280 14.68 -20.89 -10.80
N THR A 281 15.97 -21.24 -10.84
CA THR A 281 16.41 -22.57 -11.27
C THR A 281 16.00 -23.63 -10.26
N ALA A 282 15.90 -24.89 -10.70
CA ALA A 282 15.56 -25.99 -9.80
C ALA A 282 16.54 -26.10 -8.61
N GLU A 283 17.83 -25.86 -8.86
CA GLU A 283 18.87 -25.86 -7.82
C GLU A 283 18.69 -24.70 -6.84
N ALA A 284 18.41 -23.50 -7.34
CA ALA A 284 18.20 -22.33 -6.49
C ALA A 284 16.96 -22.51 -5.58
N VAL A 285 15.83 -22.91 -6.17
CA VAL A 285 14.58 -23.12 -5.41
C VAL A 285 14.73 -24.23 -4.37
N LEU A 286 15.44 -25.31 -4.71
CA LEU A 286 15.75 -26.41 -3.77
C LEU A 286 16.72 -26.01 -2.66
N ALA A 287 17.70 -25.14 -2.95
CA ALA A 287 18.66 -24.67 -1.96
C ALA A 287 17.99 -23.77 -0.91
N ILE A 288 16.96 -23.01 -1.31
CA ILE A 288 16.16 -22.15 -0.43
C ILE A 288 15.21 -23.00 0.44
N ASP A 289 14.57 -24.02 -0.16
CA ASP A 289 13.57 -24.94 0.43
C ASP A 289 12.53 -24.21 1.33
N PRO A 290 11.72 -23.30 0.76
CA PRO A 290 10.75 -22.53 1.53
C PRO A 290 9.59 -23.41 2.02
N GLU A 291 9.03 -23.04 3.18
CA GLU A 291 7.81 -23.61 3.77
C GLU A 291 6.54 -22.98 3.17
N VAL A 292 6.63 -21.71 2.76
CA VAL A 292 5.58 -20.95 2.05
C VAL A 292 6.18 -20.28 0.83
N ILE A 293 5.50 -20.35 -0.31
CA ILE A 293 5.85 -19.54 -1.47
C ILE A 293 4.82 -18.43 -1.64
N LEU A 294 5.28 -17.18 -1.62
CA LEU A 294 4.49 -16.01 -2.00
C LEU A 294 4.62 -15.77 -3.51
N THR A 295 3.54 -15.34 -4.15
CA THR A 295 3.55 -14.98 -5.58
C THR A 295 2.43 -14.00 -5.92
N MET A 296 2.37 -13.57 -7.18
CA MET A 296 1.32 -12.70 -7.70
C MET A 296 0.18 -13.53 -8.30
N THR A 297 -1.08 -13.14 -8.07
CA THR A 297 -2.27 -13.86 -8.57
C THR A 297 -2.30 -14.00 -10.09
N GLY A 298 -2.08 -12.91 -10.82
CA GLY A 298 -1.97 -12.92 -12.28
C GLY A 298 -0.74 -13.70 -12.76
N GLY A 299 0.36 -13.67 -11.99
CA GLY A 299 1.54 -14.48 -12.24
C GLY A 299 1.22 -15.97 -12.17
N LEU A 300 0.60 -16.40 -11.08
CA LEU A 300 0.14 -17.76 -10.84
C LEU A 300 -0.82 -18.23 -11.94
N ALA A 301 -1.82 -17.42 -12.28
CA ALA A 301 -2.75 -17.70 -13.37
C ALA A 301 -2.02 -17.89 -14.71
N SER A 302 -1.01 -17.06 -15.01
CA SER A 302 -0.28 -17.09 -16.28
C SER A 302 0.57 -18.36 -16.49
N THR A 303 0.88 -19.10 -15.42
CA THR A 303 1.60 -20.37 -15.50
C THR A 303 0.68 -21.61 -15.40
N GLY A 304 -0.64 -21.43 -15.46
CA GLY A 304 -1.62 -22.51 -15.37
C GLY A 304 -2.14 -22.77 -13.95
N GLY A 305 -2.12 -21.75 -13.08
CA GLY A 305 -2.56 -21.85 -11.69
C GLY A 305 -1.59 -22.65 -10.81
N VAL A 306 -2.08 -23.09 -9.65
CA VAL A 306 -1.29 -23.82 -8.64
C VAL A 306 -0.63 -25.07 -9.23
N ASP A 307 -1.33 -25.87 -10.02
CA ASP A 307 -0.79 -27.10 -10.61
C ASP A 307 0.38 -26.80 -11.57
N GLY A 308 0.21 -25.78 -12.42
CA GLY A 308 1.24 -25.37 -13.36
C GLY A 308 2.46 -24.74 -12.66
N PHE A 309 2.23 -24.02 -11.57
CA PHE A 309 3.28 -23.43 -10.74
C PHE A 309 4.06 -24.49 -9.97
N VAL A 310 3.39 -25.42 -9.28
CA VAL A 310 4.03 -26.52 -8.55
C VAL A 310 4.78 -27.46 -9.49
N GLY A 311 4.29 -27.61 -10.74
CA GLY A 311 4.98 -28.37 -11.78
C GLY A 311 6.28 -27.73 -12.30
N ARG A 312 6.63 -26.51 -11.88
CA ARG A 312 7.89 -25.87 -12.27
C ARG A 312 9.09 -26.59 -11.62
N PRO A 313 10.22 -26.74 -12.34
CA PRO A 313 11.40 -27.44 -11.84
C PRO A 313 11.85 -26.90 -10.47
N GLY A 314 12.05 -27.82 -9.51
CA GLY A 314 12.46 -27.51 -8.15
C GLY A 314 11.30 -27.19 -7.19
N VAL A 315 10.18 -26.63 -7.67
CA VAL A 315 9.07 -26.22 -6.78
C VAL A 315 8.45 -27.44 -6.09
N SER A 316 8.09 -28.49 -6.81
CA SER A 316 7.48 -29.70 -6.23
C SER A 316 8.36 -30.42 -5.20
N ASP A 317 9.67 -30.17 -5.22
CA ASP A 317 10.65 -30.80 -4.34
C ASP A 317 10.92 -29.96 -3.07
N THR A 318 10.33 -28.78 -2.92
CA THR A 318 10.40 -27.99 -1.68
C THR A 318 9.32 -28.39 -0.68
N VAL A 319 9.43 -27.94 0.57
CA VAL A 319 8.35 -28.08 1.57
C VAL A 319 7.06 -27.45 1.05
N ALA A 320 7.10 -26.20 0.59
CA ALA A 320 5.95 -25.48 0.04
C ALA A 320 5.31 -26.21 -1.15
N GLY A 321 6.10 -26.78 -2.07
CA GLY A 321 5.55 -27.51 -3.21
C GLY A 321 4.86 -28.81 -2.80
N ARG A 322 5.43 -29.56 -1.85
CA ARG A 322 4.84 -30.81 -1.34
C ARG A 322 3.53 -30.58 -0.57
N THR A 323 3.44 -29.48 0.18
CA THR A 323 2.22 -29.09 0.92
C THR A 323 1.28 -28.23 0.08
N GLN A 324 1.67 -27.89 -1.15
CA GLN A 324 1.00 -26.92 -2.03
C GLN A 324 0.75 -25.57 -1.34
N ARG A 325 1.63 -25.17 -0.43
CA ARG A 325 1.53 -23.92 0.34
C ARG A 325 1.99 -22.72 -0.49
N ILE A 326 1.15 -22.38 -1.47
CA ILE A 326 1.32 -21.24 -2.37
C ILE A 326 0.33 -20.17 -1.93
N VAL A 327 0.83 -18.99 -1.56
CA VAL A 327 0.02 -17.83 -1.20
C VAL A 327 0.15 -16.80 -2.31
N ASP A 328 -0.96 -16.38 -2.89
CA ASP A 328 -0.96 -15.35 -3.91
C ASP A 328 -1.71 -14.09 -3.48
N MET A 329 -1.32 -12.95 -4.03
CA MET A 329 -1.98 -11.67 -3.84
C MET A 329 -1.98 -10.88 -5.15
N ALA A 330 -2.91 -9.93 -5.29
CA ALA A 330 -3.06 -9.10 -6.47
C ALA A 330 -1.73 -8.42 -6.87
N ASP A 331 -1.41 -8.50 -8.15
CA ASP A 331 -0.11 -8.14 -8.73
C ASP A 331 0.28 -6.68 -8.47
N GLY A 332 -0.70 -5.77 -8.50
CA GLY A 332 -0.51 -4.34 -8.26
C GLY A 332 -0.53 -3.92 -6.79
N GLU A 333 -0.75 -4.85 -5.86
CA GLU A 333 -0.84 -4.55 -4.43
C GLU A 333 0.36 -5.12 -3.65
N VAL A 334 0.73 -6.37 -3.93
CA VAL A 334 1.61 -7.15 -3.06
C VAL A 334 3.00 -6.57 -2.84
N LEU A 335 3.52 -5.77 -3.79
CA LEU A 335 4.80 -5.07 -3.68
C LEU A 335 4.65 -3.55 -3.89
N SER A 336 3.47 -2.97 -3.63
CA SER A 336 3.26 -1.54 -3.87
C SER A 336 3.94 -0.64 -2.83
N PHE A 337 4.17 -1.09 -1.58
CA PHE A 337 4.83 -0.27 -0.53
C PHE A 337 4.32 1.18 -0.46
N GLY A 338 3.00 1.37 -0.62
CA GLY A 338 2.33 2.67 -0.66
C GLY A 338 1.39 2.91 0.52
N PRO A 339 0.49 3.91 0.40
CA PRO A 339 -0.50 4.23 1.43
C PRO A 339 -1.37 3.07 1.94
N SER A 340 -1.57 2.02 1.14
CA SER A 340 -2.36 0.82 1.49
C SER A 340 -1.52 -0.33 2.06
N TYR A 341 -0.21 -0.13 2.24
CA TYR A 341 0.68 -1.14 2.78
C TYR A 341 0.21 -1.76 4.12
N PRO A 342 -0.36 -1.01 5.08
CA PRO A 342 -0.88 -1.59 6.32
C PRO A 342 -1.98 -2.64 6.08
N GLU A 343 -2.89 -2.38 5.16
CA GLU A 343 -3.96 -3.31 4.77
C GLU A 343 -3.39 -4.52 4.01
N VAL A 344 -2.38 -4.29 3.17
CA VAL A 344 -1.66 -5.35 2.44
C VAL A 344 -1.01 -6.32 3.42
N LEU A 345 -0.33 -5.81 4.45
CA LEU A 345 0.30 -6.63 5.49
C LEU A 345 -0.72 -7.51 6.21
N VAL A 346 -1.84 -6.94 6.63
CA VAL A 346 -2.88 -7.69 7.35
C VAL A 346 -3.48 -8.76 6.43
N SER A 347 -3.87 -8.40 5.21
CA SER A 347 -4.48 -9.34 4.26
C SER A 347 -3.55 -10.50 3.91
N LEU A 348 -2.27 -10.20 3.64
CA LEU A 348 -1.28 -11.21 3.33
C LEU A 348 -0.98 -12.11 4.54
N ALA A 349 -0.84 -11.54 5.73
CA ALA A 349 -0.64 -12.32 6.96
C ALA A 349 -1.85 -13.21 7.27
N GLU A 350 -3.08 -12.75 7.05
CA GLU A 350 -4.28 -13.59 7.19
C GLU A 350 -4.24 -14.75 6.20
N ALA A 351 -3.90 -14.50 4.93
CA ALA A 351 -3.74 -15.58 3.95
C ALA A 351 -2.61 -16.55 4.30
N VAL A 352 -1.58 -16.12 5.03
CA VAL A 352 -0.46 -16.96 5.47
C VAL A 352 -0.82 -17.81 6.71
N TYR A 353 -1.34 -17.19 7.76
CA TYR A 353 -1.49 -17.79 9.10
C TYR A 353 -2.92 -18.21 9.45
N ALA A 354 -3.93 -17.70 8.74
CA ALA A 354 -5.35 -17.99 8.99
C ALA A 354 -6.20 -18.03 7.69
N PRO A 355 -5.82 -18.86 6.68
CA PRO A 355 -6.47 -18.89 5.36
C PRO A 355 -7.88 -19.50 5.34
#